data_AF-A0A2K8Z0Y4-F1
#
_entry.id   AF-A0A2K8Z0Y4-F1
#
_cell.length_a   1.000
_cell.length_b   1.000
_cell.length_c   1.000
_cell.angle_alpha   90.00
_cell.angle_beta   90.00
_cell.angle_gamma   90.00
#
_symmetry.space_group_name_H-M   'P 1'
#
loop_
_entity.id
_entity.type
_entity.pdbx_description
1 polymer ?
#
loop_
_entity_poly.entity_id
_entity_poly.type
_entity_poly.pdbx_seq_one_letter_code
_entity_poly.pdbx_strand_id
1 'polypeptide(L)' 'MSDSMKAMETSVAAWRMALTNRAISGQLLFHSDRGIQFACTDFKDELKDLPVVQSMTGLPMQSEGKLLG' A
#
# COMPACT_ATOMS: atom_id res chain seq x y z
N MET A 1 -16.21 -16.54 8.96
CA MET A 1 -15.10 -15.58 8.75
C MET A 1 -14.56 -15.85 7.36
N SER A 2 -14.20 -14.82 6.59
CA SER A 2 -13.61 -15.03 5.26
C SER A 2 -12.20 -15.60 5.44
N ASP A 3 -11.91 -16.77 4.87
CA ASP A 3 -10.66 -17.52 5.05
C ASP A 3 -9.45 -16.93 4.29
N SER A 4 -9.61 -15.73 3.70
CA SER A 4 -8.58 -15.12 2.88
C SER A 4 -8.67 -13.59 2.94
N MET A 5 -7.74 -12.97 3.66
CA MET A 5 -7.44 -11.52 3.56
C MET A 5 -6.35 -11.28 2.51
N LYS A 6 -6.42 -11.96 1.37
CA LYS A 6 -5.45 -11.77 0.29
C LYS A 6 -5.62 -10.36 -0.28
N ALA A 7 -4.49 -9.72 -0.60
CA ALA A 7 -4.48 -8.39 -1.21
C ALA A 7 -5.33 -8.33 -2.49
N MET A 8 -5.32 -9.41 -3.28
CA MET A 8 -6.11 -9.58 -4.50
C MET A 8 -7.62 -9.44 -4.28
N GLU A 9 -8.13 -9.97 -3.17
CA GLU A 9 -9.57 -9.98 -2.85
C GLU A 9 -10.01 -8.72 -2.10
N THR A 10 -9.07 -7.85 -1.73
CA THR A 10 -9.32 -6.68 -0.89
C THR A 10 -8.74 -5.41 -1.53
N SER A 11 -7.51 -5.04 -1.20
CA SER A 11 -6.88 -3.79 -1.59
C SER A 11 -6.78 -3.63 -3.11
N VAL A 12 -6.42 -4.71 -3.85
CA VAL A 12 -6.34 -4.69 -5.32
C VAL A 12 -7.71 -4.52 -5.96
N ALA A 13 -8.71 -5.26 -5.50
CA ALA A 13 -10.08 -5.14 -6.02
C ALA A 13 -10.65 -3.73 -5.81
N ALA A 14 -10.47 -3.17 -4.61
CA ALA A 14 -10.89 -1.81 -4.29
C ALA A 14 -10.18 -0.76 -5.16
N TRP A 15 -8.86 -0.91 -5.36
CA TRP A 15 -8.07 -0.04 -6.23
C TRP A 15 -8.58 -0.06 -7.67
N ARG A 16 -8.80 -1.24 -8.25
CA ARG A 16 -9.32 -1.39 -9.62
C ARG A 16 -10.69 -0.74 -9.79
N MET A 17 -11.60 -0.92 -8.82
CA MET A 17 -12.91 -0.25 -8.85
C MET A 17 -12.79 1.28 -8.75
N ALA A 18 -11.79 1.80 -8.03
CA ALA A 18 -11.56 3.24 -7.98
C ALA A 18 -11.11 3.78 -9.35
N LEU A 19 -10.24 3.05 -10.06
CA LEU A 19 -9.77 3.43 -11.40
C LEU A 19 -10.90 3.41 -12.44
N THR A 20 -11.85 2.47 -12.36
CA THR A 20 -12.99 2.45 -13.27
C THR A 20 -13.92 3.64 -13.07
N ASN A 21 -14.05 4.11 -11.84
CA ASN A 21 -14.94 5.22 -11.49
C ASN A 21 -14.28 6.59 -11.65
N ARG A 22 -12.94 6.65 -11.67
CA ARG A 22 -12.19 7.91 -11.75
C ARG A 22 -10.87 7.72 -12.47
N ALA A 23 -10.76 8.30 -13.66
CA ALA A 23 -9.49 8.42 -14.37
C ALA A 23 -8.50 9.26 -13.56
N ILE A 24 -7.23 8.84 -13.54
CA ILE A 24 -6.14 9.59 -12.93
C ILE A 24 -5.75 10.71 -13.89
N SER A 25 -5.95 11.97 -13.48
CA SER A 25 -5.63 13.16 -14.28
C SER A 25 -4.37 13.91 -13.82
N GLY A 26 -3.66 13.39 -12.81
CA GLY A 26 -2.48 14.01 -12.21
C GLY A 26 -1.84 13.13 -11.14
N GLN A 27 -0.87 13.68 -10.41
CA GLN A 27 -0.20 12.93 -9.35
C GLN A 27 -1.17 12.59 -8.21
N LEU A 28 -1.14 11.33 -7.76
CA LEU A 28 -1.94 10.83 -6.65
C LEU A 28 -1.05 10.41 -5.49
N LEU A 29 -1.47 10.70 -4.26
CA LEU A 29 -0.86 10.15 -3.05
C LEU A 29 -1.71 8.95 -2.58
N PHE A 30 -1.12 7.76 -2.59
CA PHE A 30 -1.69 6.57 -1.96
C PHE A 30 -1.08 6.42 -0.57
N HIS A 31 -1.84 6.75 0.47
CA HIS A 31 -1.39 6.66 1.85
C HIS A 31 -2.00 5.44 2.55
N SER A 32 -1.16 4.55 3.10
CA SER A 32 -1.60 3.36 3.83
C SER A 32 -0.77 3.11 5.09
N ASP A 33 -1.19 2.14 5.91
CA ASP A 33 -0.36 1.59 6.98
C ASP A 33 0.65 0.56 6.43
N ARG A 34 1.56 0.04 7.27
CA ARG A 34 2.53 -1.00 6.89
C ARG A 34 1.94 -2.42 6.80
N GLY A 35 0.64 -2.55 6.59
CA GLY A 35 -0.03 -3.84 6.43
C GLY A 35 0.51 -4.62 5.23
N ILE A 36 0.57 -5.95 5.36
CA ILE A 36 1.10 -6.85 4.33
C ILE A 36 0.34 -6.74 3.01
N GLN A 37 -0.95 -6.46 3.06
CA GLN A 37 -1.83 -6.31 1.90
C GLN A 37 -1.50 -5.09 1.03
N PHE A 38 -0.83 -4.07 1.59
CA PHE A 38 -0.39 -2.88 0.85
C PHE A 38 1.10 -2.94 0.49
N ALA A 39 1.90 -3.67 1.28
CA ALA A 39 3.33 -3.80 1.07
C ALA A 39 3.72 -4.97 0.13
N CYS A 40 2.79 -5.87 -0.20
CA CYS A 40 3.01 -7.02 -1.08
C CYS A 40 3.34 -6.60 -2.52
N THR A 41 3.94 -7.53 -3.27
CA THR A 41 4.29 -7.35 -4.68
C THR A 41 3.06 -7.08 -5.54
N ASP A 42 2.00 -7.86 -5.34
CA ASP A 42 0.78 -7.79 -6.15
C ASP A 42 0.16 -6.38 -6.12
N PHE A 43 0.12 -5.75 -4.94
CA PHE A 43 -0.42 -4.40 -4.81
C PHE A 43 0.53 -3.33 -5.37
N LYS A 44 1.84 -3.52 -5.23
CA LYS A 44 2.82 -2.59 -5.81
C LYS A 44 2.78 -2.61 -7.35
N ASP A 45 2.55 -3.77 -7.94
CA ASP A 45 2.44 -3.92 -9.39
C ASP A 45 1.22 -3.18 -9.95
N GLU A 46 0.11 -3.12 -9.22
CA GLU A 46 -1.07 -2.32 -9.61
C GLU A 46 -0.83 -0.80 -9.61
N LEU A 47 0.21 -0.33 -8.92
CA LEU A 47 0.60 1.08 -8.86
C LEU A 47 1.74 1.43 -9.83
N LYS A 48 2.34 0.41 -10.45
CA LYS A 48 3.44 0.59 -11.40
C LYS A 48 2.95 1.36 -12.62
N ASP A 49 3.81 2.22 -13.16
CA ASP A 49 3.57 3.05 -14.35
C ASP A 49 2.41 4.06 -14.22
N LEU A 50 1.79 4.17 -13.03
CA LEU A 50 0.83 5.22 -12.68
C LEU A 50 1.55 6.37 -11.96
N PRO A 51 1.05 7.61 -12.07
CA PRO A 51 1.62 8.75 -11.34
C PRO A 51 1.18 8.73 -9.86
N VAL A 52 1.38 7.60 -9.17
CA VAL A 52 0.98 7.37 -7.79
C VAL A 52 2.21 7.29 -6.89
N VAL A 53 2.25 8.12 -5.85
CA VAL A 53 3.27 8.08 -4.80
C VAL A 53 2.71 7.30 -3.62
N GLN A 54 3.40 6.25 -3.20
CA GLN A 54 3.07 5.54 -1.97
C GLN A 54 3.67 6.22 -0.76
N SER A 55 2.87 6.40 0.28
CA SER A 55 3.31 6.89 1.60
C SER A 55 2.79 5.96 2.69
N MET A 56 3.65 5.64 3.66
CA MET A 56 3.33 4.68 4.72
C MET A 56 3.54 5.31 6.10
N THR A 57 2.52 5.28 6.94
CA THR A 57 2.67 5.63 8.36
C THR A 57 3.10 4.40 9.16
N GLY A 58 4.11 4.55 10.02
CA GLY A 58 4.40 3.64 11.12
C GLY A 58 5.13 4.40 12.21
N LEU A 59 4.89 4.05 13.48
CA LEU A 59 5.72 4.54 14.58
C LEU A 59 7.19 4.35 14.19
N PRO A 60 8.09 5.32 14.50
CA PRO A 60 9.51 5.05 14.37
C PRO A 60 9.78 3.78 15.19
N MET A 61 10.20 2.69 14.54
CA MET A 61 10.91 1.66 15.28
C MET A 61 12.03 2.42 15.99
N GLN A 62 11.97 2.47 17.32
CA GLN A 62 13.11 2.93 18.09
C GLN A 62 14.29 2.13 17.57
N SER A 63 15.34 2.86 17.16
CA SER A 63 16.61 2.30 16.76
C SER A 63 17.12 1.39 17.89
N GLU A 64 16.90 0.09 17.77
CA GLU A 64 17.70 -0.87 18.50
C GLU A 64 19.12 -0.78 17.95
N GLY A 65 20.03 -0.23 18.76
CA GLY A 65 21.41 -0.06 18.33
C GLY A 65 22.19 1.04 19.03
N LYS A 66 22.01 1.21 20.35
CA LYS A 66 23.03 1.85 21.17
C LYS A 66 23.40 0.92 22.33
N LEU A 67 24.13 -0.15 22.01
CA LEU A 67 25.06 -0.74 22.96
C LEU A 67 26.17 0.28 23.16
N LEU A 68 26.04 1.09 24.21
CA LEU A 68 27.17 1.79 24.81
C LEU A 68 27.92 0.75 25.65
N GLY A 69 29.25 0.75 25.53
CA GLY A 69 30.16 -0.13 26.25
C GLY A 69 30.26 0.15 27.74
#